data_AF-A0A2A2LER2-F1
#
_entry.id   AF-A0A2A2LER2-F1
#
_cell.length_a   1.000
_cell.length_b   1.000
_cell.length_c   1.000
_cell.angle_alpha   90.00
_cell.angle_beta   90.00
_cell.angle_gamma   90.00
#
_symmetry.space_group_name_H-M   'P 1'
#
loop_
_entity.id
_entity.type
_entity.pdbx_description
1 polymer ?
#
loop_
_entity_poly.entity_id
_entity_poly.type
_entity_poly.pdbx_seq_one_letter_code
_entity_poly.pdbx_strand_id
1 'polypeptide(L)'
;MRTVLVLLALVAVLTAKVIRMETKKTESLRAKMIKQGTYHDFLQKMHLARANSPMVFATGSQPFIDYYDDFYLGNITLGTPPQTFMIVLDTGSSNLWVIDAACKSQACHGYPDSNYTKHQFNTAASSTYVAETKKFSIEYGSGSCKGHLATDVLGFGGLTVQKQEFGVANSIAEVFGYQPVDG
;
A
#
# COMPACT_ATOMS: atom_id res chain seq x y z
N MET A 1 -22.38 11.41 39.26
CA MET A 1 -22.12 10.53 38.08
C MET A 1 -21.76 11.31 36.81
N ARG A 2 -22.54 12.31 36.36
CA ARG A 2 -22.21 13.12 35.16
C ARG A 2 -20.82 13.78 35.18
N THR A 3 -20.44 14.41 36.29
CA THR A 3 -19.14 15.08 36.44
C THR A 3 -17.96 14.12 36.38
N VAL A 4 -18.12 12.91 36.93
CA VAL A 4 -17.10 11.85 36.90
C VAL A 4 -16.92 11.31 35.48
N LEU A 5 -18.01 11.12 34.73
CA LEU A 5 -17.95 10.71 33.32
C LEU A 5 -17.28 11.77 32.44
N VAL A 6 -17.57 13.05 32.67
CA VAL A 6 -16.91 14.16 31.95
C VAL A 6 -15.42 14.23 32.27
N LEU A 7 -15.04 14.07 33.55
CA LEU A 7 -13.64 14.02 33.96
C LEU A 7 -12.90 12.81 33.38
N LEU A 8 -13.51 11.62 33.37
CA LEU A 8 -12.93 10.42 32.75
C LEU A 8 -12.75 10.58 31.24
N ALA A 9 -13.73 11.18 30.54
CA ALA A 9 -13.61 11.49 29.12
C ALA A 9 -12.50 12.52 28.84
N LEU A 10 -12.39 13.57 29.65
CA LEU A 10 -11.31 14.57 29.54
C LEU A 10 -9.94 13.94 29.78
N VAL A 11 -9.78 13.10 30.81
CA VAL A 11 -8.52 12.38 31.06
C VAL A 11 -8.19 11.46 29.88
N ALA A 12 -9.15 10.71 29.35
CA ALA A 12 -8.93 9.83 28.20
C ALA A 12 -8.49 10.58 26.93
N VAL A 13 -9.07 11.76 26.66
CA VAL A 13 -8.65 12.62 25.53
C VAL A 13 -7.26 13.22 25.77
N LEU A 14 -6.94 13.62 27.00
CA LEU A 14 -5.64 14.20 27.36
C LEU A 14 -4.50 13.18 27.44
N THR A 15 -4.80 11.88 27.63
CA THR A 15 -3.80 10.80 27.68
C THR A 15 -3.70 10.01 26.37
N ALA A 16 -4.20 10.55 25.25
CA ALA A 16 -4.10 9.87 23.97
C ALA A 16 -2.63 9.57 23.61
N LYS A 17 -2.31 8.29 23.39
CA LYS A 17 -0.97 7.86 23.00
C LYS A 17 -0.67 8.39 21.59
N VAL A 18 0.31 9.28 21.47
CA VAL A 18 0.77 9.77 20.18
C VAL A 18 1.80 8.80 19.62
N ILE A 19 1.50 8.23 18.45
CA ILE A 19 2.43 7.39 17.70
C ILE A 19 2.98 8.25 16.57
N ARG A 20 4.30 8.29 16.44
CA ARG A 20 4.99 9.06 15.39
C ARG A 20 5.73 8.09 14.50
N MET A 21 5.63 8.33 13.20
CA MET A 21 6.41 7.62 12.20
C MET A 21 7.02 8.65 11.26
N GLU A 22 8.32 8.54 11.06
CA GLU A 22 8.99 9.32 10.01
C GLU A 22 8.58 8.78 8.65
N THR A 23 8.27 9.70 7.74
CA THR A 23 7.93 9.34 6.37
C THR A 23 9.06 9.71 5.43
N LYS A 24 9.25 8.88 4.41
CA LYS A 24 10.18 9.15 3.32
C LYS A 24 9.39 9.66 2.13
N LYS A 25 9.65 10.92 1.74
CA LYS A 25 9.15 11.46 0.48
C LYS A 25 9.90 10.78 -0.68
N THR A 26 9.17 10.40 -1.73
CA THR A 26 9.75 9.90 -2.97
C THR A 26 9.54 10.89 -4.13
N GLU A 27 10.34 10.75 -5.19
CA GLU A 27 10.05 11.42 -6.45
C GLU A 27 8.90 10.73 -7.15
N SER A 28 7.85 11.47 -7.50
CA SER A 28 6.71 10.97 -8.26
C SER A 28 7.09 10.34 -9.60
N LEU A 29 6.32 9.32 -9.98
CA LEU A 29 6.41 8.73 -11.32
C LEU A 29 6.13 9.79 -12.40
N ARG A 30 5.20 10.71 -12.13
CA ARG A 30 4.96 11.88 -12.97
C ARG A 30 6.22 12.70 -13.23
N ALA A 31 6.94 13.12 -12.18
CA ALA A 31 8.15 13.92 -12.33
C ALA A 31 9.22 13.19 -13.14
N LYS A 32 9.39 11.88 -12.91
CA LYS A 32 10.31 11.03 -13.70
C LYS A 32 9.93 11.01 -15.19
N MET A 33 8.66 10.76 -15.49
CA MET A 33 8.17 10.71 -16.88
C MET A 33 8.24 12.07 -17.59
N ILE A 34 8.03 13.18 -16.87
CA ILE A 34 8.20 14.53 -17.42
C ILE A 34 9.66 14.77 -17.81
N LYS A 35 10.62 14.40 -16.95
CA LYS A 35 12.06 14.52 -17.26
C LYS A 35 12.48 13.67 -18.45
N GLN A 36 11.84 12.51 -18.64
CA GLN A 36 12.09 11.60 -19.75
C GLN A 36 11.32 11.98 -21.03
N GLY A 37 10.38 12.93 -20.97
CA GLY A 37 9.52 13.29 -22.10
C GLY A 37 8.41 12.28 -22.43
N THR A 38 8.17 11.28 -21.58
CA THR A 38 7.23 10.17 -21.83
C THR A 38 5.85 10.38 -21.20
N TYR A 39 5.68 11.45 -20.41
CA TYR A 39 4.47 11.67 -19.61
C TYR A 39 3.20 11.84 -20.45
N HIS A 40 3.30 12.51 -21.61
CA HIS A 40 2.13 12.75 -22.47
C HIS A 40 1.54 11.44 -23.01
N ASP A 41 2.38 10.56 -23.55
CA ASP A 41 1.96 9.26 -24.09
C ASP A 41 1.39 8.35 -23.00
N PHE A 42 1.99 8.40 -21.80
CA PHE A 42 1.48 7.69 -20.64
C PHE A 42 0.08 8.17 -20.24
N LEU A 43 -0.15 9.48 -20.16
CA LEU A 43 -1.46 10.05 -19.86
C LEU A 43 -2.51 9.65 -20.90
N GLN A 44 -2.15 9.66 -22.19
CA GLN A 44 -3.06 9.23 -23.25
C GLN A 44 -3.49 7.76 -23.07
N LYS A 45 -2.54 6.86 -22.77
CA LYS A 45 -2.84 5.45 -22.47
C LYS A 45 -3.77 5.33 -21.26
N MET A 46 -3.54 6.09 -20.20
CA MET A 46 -4.38 6.08 -19.00
C MET A 46 -5.78 6.63 -19.26
N HIS A 47 -5.93 7.69 -20.06
CA HIS A 47 -7.24 8.21 -20.46
C HIS A 47 -8.05 7.19 -21.25
N LEU A 48 -7.40 6.46 -22.18
CA LEU A 48 -8.05 5.38 -22.93
C LEU A 48 -8.48 4.22 -22.02
N ALA A 49 -7.61 3.79 -21.10
CA ALA A 49 -7.95 2.75 -20.13
C ALA A 49 -9.14 3.14 -19.25
N ARG A 50 -9.19 4.39 -18.78
CA ARG A 50 -10.31 4.93 -17.99
C ARG A 50 -11.60 5.01 -18.79
N ALA A 51 -11.55 5.52 -20.02
CA ALA A 51 -12.73 5.63 -20.89
C ALA A 51 -13.38 4.27 -21.18
N ASN A 52 -12.59 3.19 -21.18
CA ASN A 52 -13.05 1.83 -21.37
C ASN A 52 -13.47 1.13 -20.06
N SER A 53 -13.37 1.79 -18.91
CA SER A 53 -13.76 1.20 -17.62
C SER A 53 -15.29 1.22 -17.45
N PRO A 54 -15.93 0.08 -17.12
CA PRO A 54 -17.38 0.01 -16.89
C PRO A 54 -17.86 0.99 -15.79
N MET A 55 -17.00 1.33 -14.84
CA MET A 55 -17.31 2.29 -13.76
C MET A 55 -17.57 3.71 -14.25
N VAL A 56 -17.04 4.11 -15.42
CA VAL A 56 -17.27 5.47 -15.95
C VAL A 56 -18.71 5.67 -16.42
N PHE A 57 -19.38 4.59 -16.83
CA PHE A 57 -20.77 4.63 -17.29
C PHE A 57 -21.80 4.41 -16.18
N ALA A 58 -21.35 4.23 -14.93
CA ALA A 58 -22.27 4.06 -13.79
C ALA A 58 -22.96 5.40 -13.45
N THR A 59 -24.28 5.37 -13.23
CA THR A 59 -25.05 6.55 -12.80
C THR A 59 -24.48 7.10 -11.49
N GLY A 60 -24.16 8.40 -11.46
CA GLY A 60 -23.54 9.06 -10.30
C GLY A 60 -22.02 8.90 -10.19
N SER A 61 -21.38 8.31 -11.20
CA SER A 61 -19.92 8.19 -11.25
C SER A 61 -19.26 9.57 -11.37
N GLN A 62 -18.32 9.85 -10.47
CA GLN A 62 -17.38 10.97 -10.55
C GLN A 62 -15.98 10.36 -10.60
N PRO A 63 -15.28 10.42 -11.75
CA PRO A 63 -13.99 9.76 -11.88
C PRO A 63 -12.94 10.43 -10.98
N PHE A 64 -12.43 9.67 -10.02
CA PHE A 64 -11.25 10.06 -9.26
C PHE A 64 -10.00 9.70 -10.07
N ILE A 65 -9.22 10.71 -10.44
CA ILE A 65 -8.10 10.56 -11.35
C ILE A 65 -6.79 10.61 -10.58
N ASP A 66 -6.04 9.51 -10.61
CA ASP A 66 -4.66 9.46 -10.16
C ASP A 66 -3.72 10.05 -11.24
N TYR A 67 -2.91 11.04 -10.85
CA TYR A 67 -1.89 11.65 -11.70
C TYR A 67 -0.48 11.16 -11.37
N TYR A 68 -0.36 10.16 -10.50
CA TYR A 68 0.87 9.50 -10.10
C TYR A 68 1.88 10.46 -9.46
N ASP A 69 1.35 11.29 -8.56
CA ASP A 69 2.11 12.28 -7.77
C ASP A 69 2.89 11.59 -6.63
N ASP A 70 3.46 12.38 -5.71
CA ASP A 70 4.45 11.90 -4.73
C ASP A 70 3.80 11.00 -3.66
N PHE A 71 4.50 9.92 -3.27
CA PHE A 71 4.16 9.16 -2.07
C PHE A 71 4.99 9.59 -0.86
N TYR A 72 4.34 9.61 0.30
CA TYR A 72 4.99 9.64 1.62
C TYR A 72 4.94 8.23 2.20
N LEU A 73 6.11 7.58 2.24
CA LEU A 73 6.22 6.19 2.59
C LEU A 73 6.55 6.00 4.07
N GLY A 74 5.81 5.11 4.71
CA GLY A 74 6.09 4.63 6.06
C GLY A 74 6.93 3.36 6.04
N ASN A 75 7.84 3.25 7.00
CA ASN A 75 8.54 2.00 7.26
C ASN A 75 7.70 1.13 8.22
N ILE A 76 7.42 -0.10 7.81
CA ILE A 76 6.79 -1.11 8.66
C ILE A 76 7.64 -2.38 8.69
N THR A 77 7.37 -3.23 9.67
CA THR A 77 7.89 -4.59 9.68
C THR A 77 6.80 -5.64 9.78
N LEU A 78 6.95 -6.76 9.10
CA LEU A 78 6.06 -7.92 9.23
C LEU A 78 6.87 -9.18 9.56
N GLY A 79 6.34 -10.00 10.46
CA GLY A 79 6.87 -11.33 10.74
C GLY A 79 7.86 -11.44 11.89
N THR A 80 8.26 -12.68 12.17
CA THR A 80 9.24 -13.04 13.20
C THR A 80 10.29 -14.01 12.61
N PRO A 81 11.55 -13.58 12.38
CA PRO A 81 12.07 -12.24 12.61
C PRO A 81 11.45 -11.17 11.69
N PRO A 82 11.48 -9.89 12.10
CA PRO A 82 10.84 -8.80 11.33
C PRO A 82 11.47 -8.59 9.94
N GLN A 83 10.63 -8.57 8.90
CA GLN A 83 10.97 -8.21 7.52
C GLN A 83 10.49 -6.78 7.22
N THR A 84 11.30 -5.95 6.58
CA THR A 84 11.05 -4.50 6.43
C THR A 84 10.39 -4.17 5.09
N PHE A 85 9.43 -3.23 5.09
CA PHE A 85 8.71 -2.77 3.90
C PHE A 85 8.48 -1.26 3.92
N MET A 86 8.50 -0.65 2.73
CA MET A 86 8.10 0.74 2.51
C MET A 86 6.67 0.78 1.95
N ILE A 87 5.74 1.27 2.76
CA ILE A 87 4.29 1.23 2.45
C ILE A 87 3.74 2.65 2.25
N VAL A 88 2.78 2.79 1.35
CA VAL A 88 2.03 4.03 1.19
C VAL A 88 1.08 4.23 2.39
N LEU A 89 1.15 5.39 3.04
CA LEU A 89 0.17 5.77 4.06
C LEU A 89 -1.09 6.32 3.39
N ASP A 90 -1.95 5.41 2.96
CA ASP A 90 -3.17 5.72 2.25
C ASP A 90 -4.37 5.89 3.21
N THR A 91 -4.81 7.12 3.42
CA THR A 91 -6.04 7.40 4.19
C THR A 91 -7.32 7.10 3.39
N GLY A 92 -7.20 6.77 2.11
CA GLY A 92 -8.31 6.42 1.21
C GLY A 92 -8.72 4.95 1.26
N SER A 93 -7.94 4.08 1.92
CA SER A 93 -8.22 2.65 2.07
C SER A 93 -8.08 2.17 3.51
N SER A 94 -8.49 0.93 3.77
CA SER A 94 -8.44 0.30 5.10
C SER A 94 -7.61 -0.99 5.14
N ASN A 95 -7.02 -1.39 4.01
CA ASN A 95 -6.30 -2.65 3.88
C ASN A 95 -4.79 -2.44 3.84
N LEU A 96 -4.06 -3.36 4.48
CA LEU A 96 -2.62 -3.52 4.32
C LEU A 96 -2.35 -4.67 3.34
N TRP A 97 -1.38 -4.53 2.46
CA TRP A 97 -0.87 -5.63 1.64
C TRP A 97 0.63 -5.46 1.39
N VAL A 98 1.32 -6.56 1.09
CA VAL A 98 2.73 -6.59 0.68
C VAL A 98 2.91 -7.60 -0.45
N ILE A 99 4.00 -7.49 -1.20
CA ILE A 99 4.33 -8.40 -2.29
C ILE A 99 4.82 -9.75 -1.74
N ASP A 100 4.29 -10.85 -2.24
CA ASP A 100 4.75 -12.20 -1.94
C ASP A 100 6.13 -12.45 -2.59
N ALA A 101 7.08 -13.05 -1.86
CA ALA A 101 8.35 -13.54 -2.43
C ALA A 101 8.16 -14.62 -3.51
N ALA A 102 7.00 -15.28 -3.53
CA ALA A 102 6.60 -16.17 -4.60
C ALA A 102 6.20 -15.44 -5.90
N CYS A 103 5.90 -14.13 -5.86
CA CYS A 103 5.59 -13.37 -7.06
C CYS A 103 6.84 -13.22 -7.95
N LYS A 104 6.77 -13.72 -9.19
CA LYS A 104 7.88 -13.74 -10.16
C LYS A 104 7.74 -12.73 -11.29
N SER A 105 6.69 -11.93 -11.30
CA SER A 105 6.55 -10.88 -12.33
C SER A 105 7.63 -9.81 -12.12
N GLN A 106 8.05 -9.18 -13.22
CA GLN A 106 9.06 -8.13 -13.12
C GLN A 106 8.54 -6.91 -12.35
N ALA A 107 7.23 -6.64 -12.38
CA ALA A 107 6.60 -5.63 -11.55
C ALA A 107 6.81 -5.89 -10.05
N CYS A 108 6.73 -7.15 -9.60
CA CYS A 108 6.97 -7.53 -8.20
C CYS A 108 8.43 -7.37 -7.75
N HIS A 109 9.38 -7.34 -8.68
CA HIS A 109 10.79 -7.05 -8.39
C HIS A 109 11.14 -5.56 -8.50
N GLY A 110 10.28 -4.78 -9.18
CA GLY A 110 10.57 -3.43 -9.63
C GLY A 110 11.27 -3.44 -11.00
N TYR A 111 10.88 -2.53 -11.89
CA TYR A 111 11.53 -2.43 -13.18
C TYR A 111 12.92 -1.80 -13.07
N PRO A 112 13.86 -2.15 -13.97
CA PRO A 112 15.22 -1.60 -13.97
C PRO A 112 15.27 -0.06 -14.01
N ASP A 113 14.32 0.59 -14.68
CA ASP A 113 14.22 2.04 -14.83
C ASP A 113 13.50 2.74 -13.66
N SER A 114 12.90 1.99 -12.73
CA SER A 114 12.27 2.54 -11.52
C SER A 114 13.28 3.09 -10.51
N ASN A 115 14.54 2.60 -10.57
CA ASN A 115 15.59 2.82 -9.57
C ASN A 115 15.16 2.41 -8.15
N TYR A 116 14.32 1.38 -8.04
CA TYR A 116 13.84 0.84 -6.77
C TYR A 116 13.71 -0.68 -6.85
N THR A 117 14.41 -1.38 -5.96
CA THR A 117 14.23 -2.82 -5.77
C THR A 117 13.19 -3.03 -4.69
N LYS A 118 12.13 -3.76 -5.03
CA LYS A 118 11.02 -4.00 -4.10
C LYS A 118 11.38 -5.04 -3.05
N HIS A 119 10.89 -4.83 -1.84
CA HIS A 119 10.95 -5.84 -0.79
C HIS A 119 9.78 -6.80 -0.94
N GLN A 120 10.05 -8.10 -0.80
CA GLN A 120 9.04 -9.14 -0.92
C GLN A 120 8.98 -9.93 0.38
N PHE A 121 7.77 -10.18 0.86
CA PHE A 121 7.52 -10.91 2.09
C PHE A 121 7.72 -12.40 1.88
N ASN A 122 8.73 -12.93 2.56
CA ASN A 122 9.01 -14.36 2.61
C ASN A 122 8.18 -15.00 3.71
N THR A 123 7.06 -15.58 3.33
CA THR A 123 6.11 -16.28 4.23
C THR A 123 6.77 -17.41 5.01
N ALA A 124 7.73 -18.13 4.40
CA ALA A 124 8.43 -19.24 5.04
C ALA A 124 9.50 -18.80 6.05
N ALA A 125 9.90 -17.53 6.03
CA ALA A 125 10.90 -16.99 6.95
C ALA A 125 10.30 -16.43 8.25
N SER A 126 8.97 -16.34 8.37
CA SER A 126 8.30 -15.85 9.56
C SER A 126 7.70 -17.00 10.37
N SER A 127 8.11 -17.15 11.63
CA SER A 127 7.58 -18.16 12.55
C SER A 127 6.18 -17.82 13.10
N THR A 128 5.73 -16.57 12.95
CA THR A 128 4.42 -16.08 13.40
C THR A 128 3.42 -15.94 12.26
N TYR A 129 3.83 -16.23 11.02
CA TYR A 129 2.96 -16.19 9.85
C TYR A 129 1.87 -17.25 9.92
N VAL A 130 0.63 -16.82 9.70
CA VAL A 130 -0.53 -17.70 9.57
C VAL A 130 -1.26 -17.36 8.28
N ALA A 131 -1.18 -18.25 7.29
CA ALA A 131 -1.95 -18.14 6.07
C ALA A 131 -3.44 -18.32 6.33
N GLU A 132 -4.28 -17.52 5.67
CA GLU A 132 -5.72 -17.72 5.64
C GLU A 132 -6.16 -18.38 4.33
N THR A 133 -7.35 -18.98 4.33
CA THR A 133 -7.95 -19.58 3.13
C THR A 133 -8.58 -18.54 2.20
N LYS A 134 -8.85 -17.33 2.70
CA LYS A 134 -9.54 -16.27 1.98
C LYS A 134 -8.60 -15.58 1.00
N LYS A 135 -9.10 -15.38 -0.23
CA LYS A 135 -8.42 -14.58 -1.26
C LYS A 135 -8.73 -13.11 -1.09
N PHE A 136 -7.85 -12.24 -1.56
CA PHE A 136 -8.11 -10.81 -1.71
C PHE A 136 -7.82 -10.35 -3.13
N SER A 137 -8.51 -9.28 -3.53
CA SER A 137 -8.33 -8.59 -4.80
C SER A 137 -8.75 -7.15 -4.61
N ILE A 138 -7.84 -6.21 -4.86
CA ILE A 138 -8.13 -4.77 -4.83
C ILE A 138 -7.95 -4.23 -6.24
N GLU A 139 -8.93 -3.46 -6.70
CA GLU A 139 -8.89 -2.77 -7.99
C GLU A 139 -8.80 -1.26 -7.71
N TYR A 140 -7.68 -0.67 -8.08
CA TYR A 140 -7.43 0.76 -8.08
C TYR A 140 -7.73 1.33 -9.47
N GLY A 141 -7.93 2.64 -9.57
CA GLY A 141 -8.06 3.30 -10.87
C GLY A 141 -6.83 3.18 -11.78
N SER A 142 -5.68 2.84 -11.20
CA SER A 142 -4.37 2.70 -11.86
C SER A 142 -3.97 1.24 -12.14
N GLY A 143 -4.61 0.26 -11.50
CA GLY A 143 -4.21 -1.15 -11.59
C GLY A 143 -4.83 -2.00 -10.48
N SER A 144 -4.33 -3.21 -10.28
CA SER A 144 -4.84 -4.12 -9.25
C SER A 144 -3.74 -4.88 -8.53
N CYS A 145 -4.07 -5.39 -7.34
CA CYS A 145 -3.26 -6.37 -6.62
C CYS A 145 -4.16 -7.51 -6.13
N LYS A 146 -3.66 -8.75 -6.21
CA LYS A 146 -4.42 -9.98 -5.90
C LYS A 146 -3.52 -10.99 -5.20
N GLY A 147 -4.13 -11.82 -4.36
CA GLY A 147 -3.44 -12.88 -3.63
C GLY A 147 -4.33 -13.52 -2.56
N HIS A 148 -3.74 -13.84 -1.41
CA HIS A 148 -4.43 -14.39 -0.24
C HIS A 148 -4.23 -13.53 1.00
N LEU A 149 -5.15 -13.64 1.94
CA LEU A 149 -5.01 -13.00 3.25
C LEU A 149 -4.12 -13.85 4.16
N ALA A 150 -3.46 -13.18 5.09
CA ALA A 150 -2.70 -13.79 6.16
C ALA A 150 -2.72 -12.90 7.39
N THR A 151 -2.37 -13.49 8.54
CA THR A 151 -2.04 -12.74 9.75
C THR A 151 -0.58 -12.92 10.12
N ASP A 152 0.03 -11.86 10.62
CA ASP A 152 1.36 -11.88 11.21
C ASP A 152 1.55 -10.71 12.18
N VAL A 153 2.72 -10.64 12.82
CA VAL A 153 3.13 -9.56 13.71
C VAL A 153 3.54 -8.34 12.89
N LEU A 154 2.81 -7.23 13.05
CA LEU A 154 3.13 -5.93 12.45
C LEU A 154 3.88 -5.05 13.45
N GLY A 155 4.98 -4.44 13.00
CA GLY A 155 5.64 -3.30 13.64
C GLY A 155 5.34 -2.01 12.88
N PHE A 156 4.82 -0.99 13.56
CA PHE A 156 4.46 0.30 12.97
C PHE A 156 4.65 1.46 13.95
N GLY A 157 5.57 2.40 13.68
CA GLY A 157 5.77 3.59 14.53
C GLY A 157 6.07 3.28 16.00
N GLY A 158 6.73 2.16 16.29
CA GLY A 158 6.98 1.69 17.66
C GLY A 158 5.79 0.98 18.32
N LEU A 159 4.68 0.77 17.60
CA LEU A 159 3.64 -0.18 17.97
C LEU A 159 3.96 -1.57 17.44
N THR A 160 3.50 -2.57 18.18
CA THR A 160 3.48 -3.97 17.76
C THR A 160 2.05 -4.48 17.80
N VAL A 161 1.54 -4.95 16.67
CA VAL A 161 0.21 -5.56 16.53
C VAL A 161 0.43 -7.03 16.24
N GLN A 162 0.04 -7.90 17.18
CA GLN A 162 0.42 -9.32 17.16
C GLN A 162 -0.27 -10.16 16.08
N LYS A 163 -1.43 -9.70 15.59
CA LYS A 163 -2.27 -10.43 14.62
C LYS A 163 -2.88 -9.45 13.63
N GLN A 164 -2.03 -8.73 12.91
CA GLN A 164 -2.50 -7.85 11.84
C GLN A 164 -2.88 -8.71 10.63
N GLU A 165 -4.10 -8.57 10.13
CA GLU A 165 -4.51 -9.14 8.84
C GLU A 165 -3.96 -8.28 7.70
N PHE A 166 -3.40 -8.90 6.67
CA PHE A 166 -2.89 -8.23 5.47
C PHE A 166 -2.96 -9.13 4.24
N GLY A 167 -2.92 -8.52 3.06
CA GLY A 167 -2.83 -9.22 1.78
C GLY A 167 -1.39 -9.60 1.43
N VAL A 168 -1.18 -10.86 1.07
CA VAL A 168 0.07 -11.36 0.47
C VAL A 168 -0.13 -11.44 -1.04
N ALA A 169 0.33 -10.41 -1.75
CA ALA A 169 0.04 -10.22 -3.17
C ALA A 169 0.97 -11.08 -4.04
N ASN A 170 0.40 -12.06 -4.77
CA ASN A 170 1.13 -12.88 -5.73
C ASN A 170 1.00 -12.35 -7.18
N SER A 171 0.22 -11.29 -7.38
CA SER A 171 0.06 -10.60 -8.64
C SER A 171 -0.23 -9.12 -8.39
N ILE A 172 0.49 -8.24 -9.07
CA ILE A 172 0.30 -6.79 -9.06
C ILE A 172 0.34 -6.25 -10.49
N ALA A 173 -0.40 -5.18 -10.76
CA ALA A 173 -0.39 -4.52 -12.06
C ALA A 173 0.98 -3.88 -12.37
N GLU A 174 1.30 -3.81 -13.67
CA GLU A 174 2.57 -3.29 -14.20
C GLU A 174 2.91 -1.89 -13.67
N VAL A 175 1.91 -1.03 -13.44
CA VAL A 175 2.14 0.34 -12.94
C VAL A 175 2.93 0.38 -11.63
N PHE A 176 2.73 -0.61 -10.76
CA PHE A 176 3.44 -0.69 -9.48
C PHE A 176 4.93 -0.98 -9.67
N GLY A 177 5.33 -1.63 -10.78
CA GLY A 177 6.73 -1.89 -11.11
C GLY A 177 7.57 -0.63 -11.30
N TYR A 178 6.95 0.50 -11.68
CA TYR A 178 7.65 1.79 -11.83
C TYR A 178 7.70 2.62 -10.53
N GLN A 179 6.94 2.20 -9.51
CA GLN A 179 6.76 2.97 -8.27
C GLN A 179 7.67 2.45 -7.15
N PRO A 180 8.21 3.36 -6.30
CA PRO A 180 9.10 2.98 -5.21
C PRO A 180 8.37 2.49 -3.96
N VAL A 181 7.37 1.61 -4.11
CA VAL A 181 6.47 1.15 -3.04
C VAL A 181 6.41 -0.39 -2.97
N ASP A 182 6.33 -0.95 -1.78
CA ASP A 182 6.21 -2.40 -1.56
C ASP A 182 4.77 -2.86 -1.31
N GLY A 183 3.87 -1.90 -1.07
CA GLY A 183 2.45 -2.07 -0.76
C GLY A 183 1.76 -0.74 -0.44
#